data_AF-A0A0F8Z9P7-F1
#
_entry.id   AF-A0A0F8Z9P7-F1
#
_cell.length_a   1.000
_cell.length_b   1.000
_cell.length_c   1.000
_cell.angle_alpha   90.00
_cell.angle_beta   90.00
_cell.angle_gamma   90.00
#
_symmetry.space_group_name_H-M   'P 1'
#
loop_
_entity.id
_entity.type
_entity.pdbx_description
1 polymer ?
#
loop_
_entity_poly.entity_id
_entity_poly.type
_entity_poly.pdbx_seq_one_letter_code
_entity_poly.pdbx_strand_id
1 'polypeptide(L)' 'MVKVKVKNESKHEKFRRLATGRTQKVLDALRILGNCTNTQTYEYTREEVEKIFENIRTTTEEIKQKFMHKITNKHIFEL' A
#
# COMPACT_ATOMS: atom_id res chain seq x y z
N MET A 1 -2.13 -16.34 5.60
CA MET A 1 -3.35 -15.96 4.86
C MET A 1 -3.50 -16.80 3.61
N VAL A 2 -4.51 -17.67 3.59
CA VAL A 2 -4.84 -18.54 2.44
C VAL A 2 -5.30 -17.66 1.26
N LYS A 3 -4.77 -17.91 0.06
CA LYS A 3 -5.22 -17.26 -1.17
C LYS A 3 -6.59 -17.83 -1.56
N VAL A 4 -7.66 -17.36 -0.92
CA VAL A 4 -9.03 -17.78 -1.29
C VAL A 4 -9.30 -17.30 -2.72
N LYS A 5 -9.37 -18.26 -3.66
CA LYS A 5 -9.76 -18.01 -5.04
C LYS A 5 -11.27 -18.22 -5.13
N VAL A 6 -12.02 -17.14 -5.26
CA VAL A 6 -13.48 -17.20 -5.42
C VAL A 6 -13.78 -17.55 -6.88
N LYS A 7 -14.56 -18.62 -7.09
CA LYS A 7 -14.99 -19.05 -8.44
C LYS A 7 -16.05 -18.06 -8.95
N ASN A 8 -15.94 -17.63 -10.22
CA ASN A 8 -16.86 -16.70 -10.89
C ASN A 8 -16.88 -15.24 -10.39
N GLU A 9 -15.84 -14.74 -9.72
CA GLU A 9 -15.78 -13.31 -9.36
C GLU A 9 -15.59 -12.40 -10.60
N SER A 10 -16.28 -11.27 -10.64
CA SER A 10 -16.04 -10.22 -11.63
C SER A 10 -14.66 -9.57 -11.44
N LYS A 11 -14.14 -8.90 -12.48
CA LYS A 11 -12.88 -8.14 -12.39
C LYS A 11 -12.89 -7.12 -11.25
N HIS A 12 -14.05 -6.49 -11.01
CA HIS A 12 -14.20 -5.48 -9.96
C HIS A 12 -14.27 -6.11 -8.56
N GLU A 13 -14.98 -7.22 -8.38
CA GLU A 13 -14.99 -7.97 -7.11
C GLU A 13 -13.62 -8.51 -6.75
N LYS A 14 -12.91 -9.07 -7.74
CA LYS A 14 -11.53 -9.50 -7.59
C LYS A 14 -10.63 -8.35 -7.16
N PHE A 15 -10.77 -7.18 -7.78
CA PHE A 15 -10.02 -5.99 -7.39
C PHE A 15 -10.32 -5.62 -5.93
N ARG A 16 -11.59 -5.47 -5.55
CA ARG A 16 -11.98 -5.11 -4.18
C ARG A 16 -11.40 -6.09 -3.16
N ARG A 17 -11.60 -7.40 -3.36
CA ARG A 17 -11.09 -8.44 -2.45
C ARG A 17 -9.58 -8.39 -2.29
N LEU A 18 -8.84 -8.29 -3.40
CA LEU A 18 -7.39 -8.25 -3.37
C LEU A 18 -6.86 -6.91 -2.82
N ALA A 19 -7.48 -5.80 -3.17
CA ALA A 19 -7.10 -4.47 -2.70
C ALA A 19 -7.31 -4.37 -1.19
N THR A 20 -8.49 -4.72 -0.68
CA THR A 20 -8.79 -4.72 0.77
C THR A 20 -7.78 -5.58 1.53
N GLY A 21 -7.54 -6.82 1.08
CA GLY A 21 -6.59 -7.71 1.76
C GLY A 21 -5.14 -7.21 1.71
N ARG A 22 -4.75 -6.50 0.65
CA ARG A 22 -3.41 -5.88 0.55
C ARG A 22 -3.30 -4.64 1.42
N THR A 23 -4.31 -3.78 1.42
CA THR A 23 -4.37 -2.60 2.29
C THR A 23 -4.27 -3.00 3.76
N GLN A 24 -5.03 -4.01 4.18
CA GLN A 24 -4.96 -4.49 5.57
C GLN A 24 -3.54 -4.92 5.96
N LYS A 25 -2.85 -5.67 5.10
CA LYS A 25 -1.45 -6.08 5.34
C LYS A 25 -0.50 -4.91 5.48
N VAL A 26 -0.67 -3.87 4.66
CA VAL A 26 0.16 -2.65 4.76
C VAL A 26 -0.10 -1.97 6.12
N LEU A 27 -1.37 -1.81 6.51
CA LEU A 27 -1.72 -1.22 7.81
C LEU A 27 -1.19 -2.04 8.99
N ASP A 28 -1.25 -3.37 8.90
CA ASP A 28 -0.72 -4.26 9.94
C ASP A 28 0.81 -4.14 10.03
N ALA A 29 1.51 -4.06 8.90
CA ALA A 29 2.95 -3.84 8.87
C ALA A 29 3.34 -2.47 9.49
N LEU A 30 2.57 -1.41 9.19
CA LEU A 30 2.76 -0.10 9.82
C LEU A 30 2.51 -0.14 11.33
N ARG A 31 1.52 -0.92 11.79
CA ARG A 31 1.28 -1.12 13.22
C ARG A 31 2.46 -1.82 13.89
N ILE A 32 3.00 -2.87 13.28
CA ILE A 32 4.18 -3.58 13.77
C ILE A 32 5.40 -2.66 13.81
N LEU A 33 5.60 -1.83 12.78
CA LEU A 33 6.65 -0.81 12.76
C LEU A 33 6.49 0.19 13.91
N GLY A 34 5.26 0.52 14.31
CA GLY A 34 4.97 1.34 15.48
C GLY A 34 5.50 0.77 16.80
N ASN A 35 5.69 -0.55 16.90
CA ASN A 35 6.30 -1.16 18.10
C ASN A 35 7.78 -0.76 18.27
N CYS A 36 8.46 -0.34 17.19
CA CYS A 36 9.84 0.13 17.23
C CYS A 36 9.99 1.50 17.92
N THR A 37 8.89 2.17 18.28
CA THR A 37 8.92 3.41 19.07
C THR A 37 9.37 3.21 20.52
N ASN A 38 9.46 1.96 20.99
CA ASN A 38 9.91 1.66 22.33
C ASN A 38 11.42 1.93 22.47
N THR A 39 11.75 3.11 22.98
CA THR A 39 13.14 3.55 23.22
C THR A 39 13.86 2.78 24.33
N GLN A 40 13.14 1.99 25.14
CA GLN A 40 13.77 1.09 26.12
C GLN A 40 14.37 -0.15 25.45
N THR A 41 13.89 -0.50 24.26
CA THR A 41 14.35 -1.68 23.50
C THR A 41 15.20 -1.30 22.31
N TYR A 42 14.96 -0.12 21.72
CA TYR A 42 15.59 0.31 20.49
C TYR A 42 16.19 1.71 20.63
N GLU A 43 17.30 1.93 19.96
CA GLU A 43 17.89 3.24 19.73
C GLU A 43 17.76 3.58 18.24
N TYR A 44 17.36 4.81 17.95
CA TYR A 44 17.18 5.30 16.60
C TYR A 44 17.32 6.81 16.57
N THR A 45 17.75 7.36 15.44
CA THR A 45 17.85 8.81 15.25
C THR A 45 16.61 9.38 14.57
N ARG A 46 16.47 10.71 14.63
CA ARG A 46 15.42 11.41 13.89
C ARG A 46 15.54 11.13 12.39
N GLU A 47 16.75 11.17 11.86
CA GLU A 47 17.06 10.99 10.44
C GLU A 47 16.66 9.59 9.96
N GLU A 48 16.88 8.56 10.79
CA GLU A 48 16.47 7.19 10.48
C GLU A 48 14.95 7.06 10.40
N VAL A 49 14.23 7.65 11.37
CA VAL A 49 12.76 7.67 11.37
C VAL A 49 12.22 8.43 10.16
N GLU A 50 12.78 9.60 9.85
CA GLU A 50 12.40 10.40 8.69
C GLU A 50 12.60 9.63 7.39
N LYS A 51 13.75 8.98 7.22
CA LYS A 51 14.07 8.15 6.05
C LYS A 51 13.13 6.97 5.88
N ILE A 52 12.74 6.30 6.98
CA ILE A 52 11.76 5.20 6.94
C ILE A 52 10.44 5.72 6.37
N PHE A 53 9.91 6.81 6.92
CA PHE A 53 8.61 7.34 6.50
C PHE A 53 8.66 8.02 5.13
N GLU A 54 9.78 8.60 4.74
CA GLU A 54 9.97 9.14 3.39
C GLU A 54 9.85 8.02 2.34
N ASN A 55 10.55 6.90 2.52
CA ASN A 55 10.46 5.76 1.61
C ASN A 55 9.03 5.21 1.50
N ILE A 56 8.31 5.11 2.62
CA ILE A 56 6.90 4.68 2.64
C ILE A 56 6.01 5.67 1.86
N ARG A 57 6.17 6.98 2.09
CA ARG A 57 5.42 8.03 1.39
C ARG A 57 5.67 7.99 -0.11
N THR A 58 6.95 8.00 -0.53
CA THR A 58 7.35 7.97 -1.94
C THR A 58 6.78 6.75 -2.65
N THR A 59 6.94 5.56 -2.06
CA THR A 59 6.39 4.33 -2.64
C THR A 59 4.87 4.38 -2.77
N THR A 60 4.18 4.92 -1.75
CA THR A 60 2.72 5.04 -1.77
C THR A 60 2.26 5.98 -2.89
N GLU A 61 2.94 7.13 -3.05
CA GLU A 61 2.61 8.09 -4.09
C GLU A 61 2.89 7.52 -5.48
N GLU A 62 4.02 6.86 -5.71
CA GLU A 62 4.32 6.21 -7.00
C GLU A 62 3.25 5.18 -7.40
N ILE A 63 2.78 4.36 -6.46
CA ILE A 63 1.74 3.36 -6.72
C ILE A 63 0.41 4.06 -7.01
N LYS A 64 0.05 5.09 -6.24
CA LYS A 64 -1.16 5.90 -6.50
C LYS A 64 -1.10 6.54 -7.88
N GLN A 65 0.04 7.10 -8.28
CA GLN A 65 0.23 7.67 -9.61
C GLN A 65 0.07 6.63 -10.72
N LYS A 66 0.55 5.39 -10.53
CA LYS A 66 0.30 4.28 -11.47
C LYS A 66 -1.20 3.97 -11.62
N PHE A 67 -1.97 4.00 -10.52
CA PHE A 67 -3.43 3.86 -10.60
C PHE A 67 -4.06 5.02 -11.39
N MET A 68 -3.70 6.26 -11.07
CA MET A 68 -4.26 7.45 -11.73
C MET A 68 -3.94 7.46 -13.22
N HIS A 69 -2.69 7.20 -13.59
CA HIS A 69 -2.28 7.11 -15.00
C HIS A 69 -3.09 6.05 -15.76
N LYS A 70 -3.37 4.88 -15.16
CA LYS A 70 -4.20 3.85 -15.82
C LYS A 70 -5.69 4.21 -15.88
N ILE A 71 -6.18 5.09 -15.00
CA ILE A 71 -7.54 5.65 -15.08
C ILE A 71 -7.61 6.69 -16.19
N THR A 72 -6.67 7.64 -16.24
CA THR A 72 -6.66 8.77 -17.19
C THR A 72 -6.41 8.33 -18.64
N ASN A 73 -5.55 7.33 -18.87
CA ASN A 73 -5.28 6.81 -20.23
C ASN A 73 -6.46 6.07 -20.87
N LYS A 74 -7.61 5.98 -20.21
CA LYS A 74 -8.79 5.29 -20.75
C LYS A 74 -9.58 6.15 -21.74
N HIS A 75 -9.24 7.45 -21.92
CA HIS A 75 -9.95 8.38 -22.82
C HIS A 75 -9.04 9.39 -23.56
N ILE A 76 -7.75 9.09 -23.79
CA ILE A 76 -6.91 9.95 -24.66
C ILE A 76 -6.98 9.44 -26.10
N PHE A 77 -8.19 9.46 -26.68
CA PHE A 77 -8.48 9.69 -28.10
C PHE A 77 -10.01 9.64 -28.31
N GLU A 78 -10.65 10.80 -28.25
CA GLU A 78 -11.82 11.12 -29.07
C GLU A 78 -11.51 12.50 -29.68
N LEU A 79 -11.77 12.62 -30.99
CA LEU A 79 -11.31 13.69 -31.90
C LEU A 79 -11.37 15.11 -31.34
#